data_AF-A0A610A3T8-F1
#
_entry.id   AF-A0A610A3T8-F1
#
_cell.length_a   1.000
_cell.length_b   1.000
_cell.length_c   1.000
_cell.angle_alpha   90.00
_cell.angle_beta   90.00
_cell.angle_gamma   90.00
#
_symmetry.space_group_name_H-M   'P 1'
#
loop_
_entity.id
_entity.type
_entity.pdbx_description
1 polymer ?
#
loop_
_entity_poly.entity_id
_entity_poly.type
_entity_poly.pdbx_seq_one_letter_code
_entity_poly.pdbx_strand_id
1 'polypeptide(L)'
;MTTITKERIELFIKSPLENGLTRGEQMELARIALVSLDAEPVSQPYKLPEEKGASLQLRNLIRKRHAEWSDSTFGNVGPVGPLKHLSKEALEAAAEPGDLSEWADMQFLLWDAQRRAGISDGEITAAMEEKLKVNMARQWPEPKDGEPRLHIKEQPAPVVPAEMPKGLAGQIVSLLAHNIGDKFLAQKIWYACRAAMLQRVENAESRCGNPKVSPDGWIPVSERMPEESGRYWCYVEEQNSLGKSHYQWNCSWNGQAWSDKALSGRVTHWMPLPEPPQEEK
;
A
#
# COMPACT_ATOMS: atom_id res chain seq x y z
N MET A 1 -39.75 13.56 22.95
CA MET A 1 -38.37 13.45 23.47
C MET A 1 -37.61 14.65 22.96
N THR A 2 -37.27 15.58 23.84
CA THR A 2 -36.44 16.74 23.52
C THR A 2 -34.98 16.33 23.67
N THR A 3 -34.26 16.21 22.55
CA THR A 3 -32.83 15.90 22.52
C THR A 3 -32.06 17.11 23.05
N ILE A 4 -31.20 16.91 24.04
CA ILE A 4 -30.26 17.94 24.49
C ILE A 4 -29.26 18.20 23.35
N THR A 5 -29.14 19.45 22.91
CA THR A 5 -28.25 19.78 21.79
C THR A 5 -26.80 19.91 22.26
N LYS A 6 -25.85 19.68 21.35
CA LYS A 6 -24.42 19.80 21.63
C LYS A 6 -24.06 21.21 22.15
N GLU A 7 -24.64 22.22 21.53
CA GLU A 7 -24.43 23.64 21.87
C GLU A 7 -24.89 23.94 23.30
N ARG A 8 -25.97 23.29 23.75
CA ARG A 8 -26.50 23.44 25.11
C ARG A 8 -25.58 22.84 26.17
N ILE A 9 -24.98 21.67 25.87
CA ILE A 9 -23.98 21.03 26.73
C ILE A 9 -22.71 21.87 26.79
N GLU A 10 -22.24 22.38 25.65
CA GLU A 10 -21.04 23.24 25.61
C GLU A 10 -21.23 24.55 26.41
N LEU A 11 -22.41 25.16 26.34
CA LEU A 11 -22.76 26.34 27.14
C LEU A 11 -22.74 26.04 28.65
N PHE A 12 -23.29 24.89 29.06
CA PHE A 12 -23.24 24.45 30.46
C PHE A 12 -21.81 24.24 30.94
N ILE A 13 -20.94 23.60 30.14
CA ILE A 13 -19.53 23.36 30.50
C ILE A 13 -18.77 24.68 30.69
N LYS A 14 -19.01 25.66 29.82
CA LYS A 14 -18.34 26.95 29.87
C LYS A 14 -18.80 27.81 31.05
N SER A 15 -20.09 27.77 31.40
CA SER A 15 -20.68 28.63 32.45
C SER A 15 -21.77 27.90 33.26
N PRO A 16 -21.41 26.96 34.14
CA PRO A 16 -22.38 26.04 34.78
C PRO A 16 -23.32 26.69 35.79
N LEU A 17 -22.89 27.79 36.43
CA LEU A 17 -23.71 28.53 37.40
C LEU A 17 -24.82 29.35 36.72
N GLU A 18 -24.56 29.85 35.52
CA GLU A 18 -25.48 30.71 34.77
C GLU A 18 -26.32 29.93 33.76
N ASN A 19 -25.77 28.83 33.21
CA ASN A 19 -26.40 28.03 32.16
C ASN A 19 -26.70 26.60 32.63
N GLY A 20 -27.23 26.47 33.85
CA GLY A 20 -27.58 25.19 34.46
C GLY A 20 -28.52 24.34 33.58
N LEU A 21 -28.32 23.03 33.62
CA LEU A 21 -29.19 22.08 32.94
C LEU A 21 -30.52 21.91 33.68
N THR A 22 -31.61 21.77 32.94
CA THR A 22 -32.92 21.43 33.50
C THR A 22 -32.91 20.02 34.10
N ARG A 23 -33.86 19.73 35.01
CA ARG A 23 -33.99 18.38 35.60
C ARG A 23 -34.16 17.28 34.55
N GLY A 24 -34.85 17.57 33.45
CA GLY A 24 -35.03 16.62 32.34
C GLY A 24 -33.71 16.31 31.63
N GLU A 25 -32.90 17.34 31.34
CA GLU A 25 -31.58 17.21 30.74
C GLU A 25 -30.59 16.46 31.65
N GLN A 26 -30.63 16.74 32.96
CA GLN A 26 -29.83 16.03 33.95
C GLN A 26 -30.18 14.54 34.00
N MET A 27 -31.47 14.20 33.99
CA MET A 27 -31.92 12.81 33.96
C MET A 27 -31.50 12.09 32.68
N GLU A 28 -31.52 12.78 31.54
CA GLU A 28 -31.10 12.21 30.26
C GLU A 28 -29.58 11.98 30.21
N LEU A 29 -28.78 12.93 30.69
CA LEU A 29 -27.33 12.73 30.84
C LEU A 29 -27.02 11.59 31.81
N ALA A 30 -27.77 11.46 32.92
CA ALA A 30 -27.60 10.35 33.84
C ALA A 30 -27.93 8.99 33.19
N ARG A 31 -28.96 8.93 32.33
CA ARG A 31 -29.27 7.72 31.55
C ARG A 31 -28.19 7.40 30.52
N ILE A 32 -27.71 8.39 29.78
CA ILE A 32 -26.61 8.21 28.82
C ILE A 32 -25.35 7.74 29.55
N ALA A 33 -25.02 8.34 30.71
CA ALA A 33 -23.90 7.92 31.53
C ALA A 33 -24.07 6.48 32.05
N LEU A 34 -25.25 6.10 32.52
CA LEU A 34 -25.55 4.73 32.93
C LEU A 34 -25.38 3.75 31.77
N VAL A 35 -25.96 4.05 30.60
CA VAL A 35 -25.78 3.23 29.38
C VAL A 35 -24.32 3.17 28.96
N SER A 36 -23.56 4.25 29.12
CA SER A 36 -22.12 4.28 28.81
C SER A 36 -21.25 3.52 29.82
N LEU A 37 -21.72 3.35 31.05
CA LEU A 37 -21.05 2.54 32.08
C LEU A 37 -21.35 1.05 31.91
N ASP A 38 -22.55 0.71 31.41
CA ASP A 38 -22.95 -0.65 31.06
C ASP A 38 -22.46 -1.06 29.65
N ALA A 39 -22.09 -0.09 28.81
CA ALA A 39 -21.46 -0.36 27.53
C ALA A 39 -20.03 -0.87 27.76
N GLU A 40 -19.78 -2.14 27.43
CA GLU A 40 -18.42 -2.64 27.35
C GLU A 40 -17.60 -1.73 26.42
N PRO A 41 -16.38 -1.32 26.79
CA PRO A 41 -15.53 -0.53 25.91
C PRO A 41 -15.35 -1.32 24.61
N VAL A 42 -15.67 -0.71 23.47
CA VAL A 42 -15.39 -1.26 22.13
C VAL A 42 -13.89 -1.14 21.87
N SER A 43 -13.16 -1.94 22.61
CA SER A 43 -11.78 -2.33 22.39
C SER A 43 -11.70 -3.73 23.00
N GLN A 44 -12.23 -4.73 22.30
CA GLN A 44 -11.91 -6.10 22.63
C GLN A 44 -10.43 -6.32 22.25
N PRO A 45 -9.49 -6.46 23.20
CA PRO A 45 -8.30 -7.24 22.90
C PRO A 45 -8.83 -8.63 22.56
N TYR A 46 -8.63 -9.05 21.30
CA TYR A 46 -9.04 -10.35 20.81
C TYR A 46 -8.40 -11.43 21.71
N LYS A 47 -9.15 -11.94 22.69
CA LYS A 47 -8.71 -13.09 23.50
C LYS A 47 -8.94 -14.31 22.62
N LEU A 48 -7.90 -14.69 21.86
CA LEU A 48 -7.90 -15.97 21.17
C LEU A 48 -8.17 -17.08 22.21
N PRO A 49 -9.24 -17.87 22.06
CA PRO A 49 -9.42 -19.05 22.90
C PRO A 49 -8.18 -19.93 22.74
N GLU A 50 -7.64 -20.45 23.84
CA GLU A 50 -6.56 -21.43 23.74
C GLU A 50 -7.02 -22.60 22.86
N GLU A 51 -6.32 -22.83 21.74
CA GLU A 51 -6.56 -24.00 20.90
C GLU A 51 -6.30 -25.26 21.74
N LYS A 52 -7.37 -26.00 22.06
CA LYS A 52 -7.26 -27.29 22.74
C LYS A 52 -6.47 -28.25 21.85
N GLY A 53 -5.63 -29.10 22.45
CA GLY A 53 -4.78 -30.05 21.70
C GLY A 53 -5.51 -30.91 20.65
N ALA A 54 -6.79 -31.24 20.87
CA ALA A 54 -7.61 -31.95 19.89
C ALA A 54 -7.97 -31.13 18.64
N SER A 55 -8.14 -29.81 18.77
CA SER A 55 -8.44 -28.91 17.65
C SER A 55 -7.25 -28.76 16.71
N LEU A 56 -6.04 -28.62 17.28
CA LEU A 56 -4.80 -28.57 16.51
C LEU A 56 -4.55 -29.89 15.74
N GLN A 57 -4.84 -31.03 16.38
CA GLN A 57 -4.77 -32.34 15.73
C GLN A 57 -5.74 -32.45 14.55
N LEU A 58 -6.97 -31.99 14.70
CA LEU A 58 -7.96 -31.98 13.61
C LEU A 58 -7.54 -31.06 12.45
N ARG A 59 -7.02 -29.86 12.76
CA ARG A 59 -6.52 -28.91 11.75
C ARG A 59 -5.37 -29.53 10.93
N ASN A 60 -4.44 -30.19 11.60
CA ASN A 60 -3.34 -30.91 10.93
C ASN A 60 -3.84 -32.08 10.06
N LEU A 61 -4.86 -32.80 10.51
CA LEU A 61 -5.48 -33.88 9.72
C LEU A 61 -6.16 -33.34 8.46
N ILE A 62 -6.91 -32.23 8.57
CA ILE A 62 -7.56 -31.57 7.44
C ILE A 62 -6.50 -31.12 6.43
N ARG A 63 -5.42 -30.46 6.89
CA ARG A 63 -4.32 -30.01 6.05
C ARG A 63 -3.64 -31.15 5.31
N LYS A 64 -3.43 -32.30 5.97
CA LYS A 64 -2.88 -33.50 5.35
C LYS A 64 -3.80 -34.06 4.25
N ARG A 65 -5.10 -34.21 4.54
CA ARG A 65 -6.10 -34.68 3.55
C ARG A 65 -6.19 -33.75 2.35
N HIS A 66 -6.16 -32.45 2.60
CA HIS A 66 -6.14 -31.44 1.53
C HIS A 66 -4.89 -31.59 0.64
N ALA A 67 -3.70 -31.77 1.24
CA ALA A 67 -2.48 -31.99 0.48
C ALA A 67 -2.55 -33.26 -0.38
N GLU A 68 -3.02 -34.39 0.18
CA GLU A 68 -3.20 -35.65 -0.54
C GLU A 68 -4.17 -35.51 -1.72
N TRP A 69 -5.31 -34.84 -1.50
CA TRP A 69 -6.27 -34.55 -2.56
C TRP A 69 -5.67 -33.64 -3.65
N SER A 70 -5.03 -32.54 -3.26
CA SER A 70 -4.42 -31.58 -4.18
C SER A 70 -3.31 -32.22 -5.03
N ASP A 71 -2.50 -33.11 -4.44
CA ASP A 71 -1.49 -33.87 -5.17
C ASP A 71 -2.12 -34.85 -6.17
N SER A 72 -3.21 -35.52 -5.78
CA SER A 72 -3.95 -36.42 -6.66
C SER A 72 -4.67 -35.69 -7.80
N THR A 73 -5.18 -34.49 -7.56
CA THR A 73 -5.99 -33.73 -8.53
C THR A 73 -5.12 -32.91 -9.49
N PHE A 74 -4.10 -32.23 -8.97
CA PHE A 74 -3.30 -31.27 -9.74
C PHE A 74 -1.90 -31.78 -10.07
N GLY A 75 -1.44 -32.86 -9.44
CA GLY A 75 -0.12 -33.43 -9.66
C GLY A 75 1.03 -32.53 -9.18
N ASN A 76 2.18 -32.67 -9.85
CA ASN A 76 3.42 -31.98 -9.50
C ASN A 76 3.46 -30.54 -10.06
N VAL A 77 2.68 -29.65 -9.46
CA VAL A 77 2.68 -28.21 -9.77
C VAL A 77 3.35 -27.41 -8.66
N GLY A 78 3.96 -26.27 -9.04
CA GLY A 78 4.63 -25.36 -8.12
C GLY A 78 3.68 -24.41 -7.38
N PRO A 79 4.20 -23.55 -6.48
CA PRO A 79 3.41 -22.72 -5.58
C PRO A 79 2.70 -21.53 -6.24
N VAL A 80 3.09 -21.16 -7.46
CA VAL A 80 2.60 -19.95 -8.15
C VAL A 80 1.10 -20.04 -8.48
N GLY A 81 0.60 -21.22 -8.87
CA GLY A 81 -0.82 -21.42 -9.18
C GLY A 81 -1.71 -21.12 -7.97
N PRO A 82 -1.51 -21.81 -6.83
CA PRO A 82 -2.24 -21.55 -5.60
C PRO A 82 -2.14 -20.09 -5.12
N LEU A 83 -0.98 -19.42 -5.27
CA LEU A 83 -0.84 -18.00 -4.90
C LEU A 83 -1.65 -17.06 -5.80
N LYS A 84 -1.73 -17.34 -7.11
CA LYS A 84 -2.58 -16.58 -8.02
C LYS A 84 -4.06 -16.79 -7.70
N HIS A 85 -4.44 -17.99 -7.30
CA HIS A 85 -5.80 -18.30 -6.86
C HIS A 85 -6.11 -17.61 -5.54
N LEU A 86 -5.21 -17.64 -4.55
CA LEU A 86 -5.37 -16.98 -3.25
C LEU A 86 -5.68 -15.49 -3.40
N SER A 87 -5.11 -14.82 -4.42
CA SER A 87 -5.41 -13.41 -4.71
C SER A 87 -6.86 -13.16 -5.11
N LYS A 88 -7.54 -14.15 -5.70
CA LYS A 88 -8.97 -14.09 -6.07
C LYS A 88 -9.86 -14.35 -4.86
N GLU A 89 -9.59 -15.42 -4.11
CA GLU A 89 -10.32 -15.74 -2.87
C GLU A 89 -10.21 -14.61 -1.83
N ALA A 90 -9.09 -13.89 -1.80
CA ALA A 90 -8.96 -12.71 -0.94
C ALA A 90 -9.91 -11.57 -1.33
N LEU A 91 -10.25 -11.42 -2.61
CA LEU A 91 -11.25 -10.44 -3.07
C LEU A 91 -12.67 -10.92 -2.77
N GLU A 92 -12.93 -12.22 -2.91
CA GLU A 92 -14.22 -12.85 -2.60
C GLU A 92 -14.51 -12.75 -1.09
N ALA A 93 -13.55 -13.11 -0.23
CA ALA A 93 -13.62 -12.93 1.22
C ALA A 93 -13.76 -11.45 1.64
N ALA A 94 -13.16 -10.50 0.90
CA ALA A 94 -13.32 -9.08 1.18
C ALA A 94 -14.72 -8.56 0.82
N ALA A 95 -15.36 -9.13 -0.22
CA ALA A 95 -16.72 -8.80 -0.61
C ALA A 95 -17.75 -9.39 0.36
N GLU A 96 -17.51 -10.61 0.84
CA GLU A 96 -18.41 -11.34 1.73
C GLU A 96 -17.70 -11.82 3.01
N PRO A 97 -17.26 -10.91 3.92
CA PRO A 97 -16.43 -11.26 5.08
C PRO A 97 -17.13 -12.17 6.10
N GLY A 98 -18.46 -12.33 6.00
CA GLY A 98 -19.25 -13.24 6.81
C GLY A 98 -19.31 -14.68 6.28
N ASP A 99 -18.86 -14.93 5.04
CA ASP A 99 -18.84 -16.27 4.48
C ASP A 99 -17.56 -17.01 4.87
N LEU A 100 -17.71 -18.05 5.69
CA LEU A 100 -16.60 -18.84 6.19
C LEU A 100 -15.94 -19.72 5.13
N SER A 101 -16.61 -20.03 4.00
CA SER A 101 -15.97 -20.81 2.93
C SER A 101 -14.82 -20.05 2.28
N GLU A 102 -15.00 -18.75 2.02
CA GLU A 102 -13.97 -17.90 1.41
C GLU A 102 -12.70 -17.83 2.27
N TRP A 103 -12.86 -17.76 3.59
CA TRP A 103 -11.73 -17.85 4.53
C TRP A 103 -11.06 -19.23 4.52
N ALA A 104 -11.85 -20.30 4.37
CA ALA A 104 -11.33 -21.65 4.28
C ALA A 104 -10.54 -21.87 2.98
N ASP A 105 -11.02 -21.35 1.85
CA ASP A 105 -10.33 -21.42 0.56
C ASP A 105 -9.00 -20.67 0.59
N MET A 106 -8.96 -19.47 1.18
CA MET A 106 -7.70 -18.77 1.43
C MET A 106 -6.73 -19.63 2.27
N GLN A 107 -7.23 -20.30 3.31
CA GLN A 107 -6.40 -21.12 4.19
C GLN A 107 -5.83 -22.34 3.46
N PHE A 108 -6.65 -23.02 2.64
CA PHE A 108 -6.24 -24.16 1.83
C PHE A 108 -5.19 -23.77 0.80
N LEU A 109 -5.42 -22.69 0.06
CA LEU A 109 -4.49 -22.21 -0.98
C LEU A 109 -3.15 -21.74 -0.41
N LEU A 110 -3.17 -21.09 0.76
CA LEU A 110 -1.94 -20.69 1.44
C LEU A 110 -1.12 -21.90 1.90
N TRP A 111 -1.77 -22.90 2.50
CA TRP A 111 -1.11 -24.15 2.86
C TRP A 111 -0.57 -24.88 1.63
N ASP A 112 -1.34 -24.88 0.55
CA ASP A 112 -0.99 -25.52 -0.71
C ASP A 112 0.29 -24.88 -1.29
N ALA A 113 0.32 -23.55 -1.35
CA ALA A 113 1.48 -22.79 -1.79
C ALA A 113 2.72 -23.04 -0.91
N GLN A 114 2.58 -23.00 0.42
CA GLN A 114 3.70 -23.21 1.35
C GLN A 114 4.35 -24.59 1.15
N ARG A 115 3.55 -25.66 1.14
CA ARG A 115 4.11 -27.02 0.98
C ARG A 115 4.76 -27.21 -0.39
N ARG A 116 4.17 -26.66 -1.47
CA ARG A 116 4.73 -26.74 -2.84
C ARG A 116 6.01 -25.92 -3.00
N ALA A 117 6.20 -24.91 -2.17
CA ALA A 117 7.44 -24.16 -2.06
C ALA A 117 8.48 -24.86 -1.16
N GLY A 118 8.15 -26.00 -0.54
CA GLY A 118 9.03 -26.70 0.39
C GLY A 118 9.17 -26.02 1.74
N ILE A 119 8.28 -25.09 2.10
CA ILE A 119 8.33 -24.33 3.35
C ILE A 119 7.70 -25.17 4.47
N SER A 120 8.49 -25.44 5.51
CA SER A 120 8.00 -26.11 6.72
C SER A 120 7.29 -25.16 7.68
N ASP A 121 6.46 -25.72 8.57
CA ASP A 121 5.77 -24.94 9.61
C ASP A 121 6.75 -24.24 10.57
N GLY A 122 7.91 -24.86 10.83
CA GLY A 122 8.97 -24.26 11.64
C GLY A 122 9.62 -23.05 10.96
N GLU A 123 9.93 -23.15 9.67
CA GLU A 123 10.53 -22.05 8.90
C GLU A 123 9.58 -20.85 8.79
N ILE A 124 8.31 -21.09 8.45
CA ILE A 124 7.34 -19.99 8.34
C ILE A 124 7.07 -19.35 9.69
N THR A 125 7.02 -20.13 10.77
CA THR A 125 6.80 -19.60 12.14
C THR A 125 7.96 -18.71 12.57
N ALA A 126 9.21 -19.14 12.35
CA ALA A 126 10.39 -18.32 12.62
C ALA A 126 10.38 -17.03 11.78
N ALA A 127 10.03 -17.13 10.49
CA ALA A 127 9.92 -15.96 9.61
C ALA A 127 8.80 -15.00 10.06
N MET A 128 7.67 -15.51 10.55
CA MET A 128 6.58 -14.71 11.10
C MET A 128 7.01 -13.97 12.36
N GLU A 129 7.75 -14.61 13.27
CA GLU A 129 8.28 -13.98 14.49
C GLU A 129 9.20 -12.80 14.17
N GLU A 130 10.18 -13.02 13.27
CA GLU A 130 11.10 -11.96 12.85
C GLU A 130 10.37 -10.83 12.11
N LYS A 131 9.42 -11.18 11.24
CA LYS A 131 8.64 -10.18 10.51
C LYS A 131 7.75 -9.35 11.45
N LEU A 132 7.22 -9.95 12.51
CA LEU A 132 6.42 -9.26 13.52
C LEU A 132 7.25 -8.20 14.24
N LYS A 133 8.48 -8.52 14.67
CA LYS A 133 9.41 -7.56 15.30
C LYS A 133 9.63 -6.33 14.40
N VAL A 134 9.89 -6.56 13.10
CA VAL A 134 10.05 -5.48 12.12
C VAL A 134 8.78 -4.64 11.97
N ASN A 135 7.60 -5.28 11.93
CA ASN A 135 6.33 -4.58 11.76
C ASN A 135 5.96 -3.72 12.98
N MET A 136 6.27 -4.19 14.19
CA MET A 136 6.04 -3.44 15.44
C MET A 136 6.94 -2.21 15.56
N ALA A 137 8.14 -2.24 14.98
CA ALA A 137 9.08 -1.12 14.99
C ALA A 137 8.77 -0.04 13.93
N ARG A 138 7.82 -0.27 13.02
CA ARG A 138 7.48 0.67 11.94
C ARG A 138 6.48 1.72 12.39
N GLN A 139 6.51 2.85 11.68
CA GLN A 139 5.45 3.85 11.75
C GLN A 139 4.33 3.51 10.77
N TRP A 140 3.10 3.64 11.25
CA TRP A 140 1.88 3.31 10.50
C TRP A 140 0.97 4.54 10.44
N PRO A 141 0.27 4.75 9.30
CA PRO A 141 -0.71 5.82 9.18
C PRO A 141 -1.93 5.57 10.06
N GLU A 142 -2.76 6.60 10.23
CA GLU A 142 -4.01 6.48 10.98
C GLU A 142 -4.92 5.39 10.41
N PRO A 143 -5.65 4.69 11.28
CA PRO A 143 -6.63 3.71 10.88
C PRO A 143 -7.70 4.23 9.92
N LYS A 144 -7.82 3.59 8.76
CA LYS A 144 -8.96 3.71 7.86
C LYS A 144 -9.61 2.34 7.68
N ASP A 145 -10.94 2.32 7.69
CA ASP A 145 -11.73 1.12 7.46
C ASP A 145 -11.78 0.79 5.97
N GLY A 146 -11.80 -0.51 5.63
CA GLY A 146 -11.81 -0.99 4.25
C GLY A 146 -10.52 -0.78 3.43
N GLU A 147 -9.56 0.03 3.89
CA GLU A 147 -8.36 0.40 3.13
C GLU A 147 -7.10 -0.36 3.58
N PRO A 148 -6.24 -0.81 2.64
CA PRO A 148 -4.94 -1.39 2.96
C PRO A 148 -4.04 -0.42 3.73
N ARG A 149 -3.35 -0.92 4.75
CA ARG A 149 -2.40 -0.12 5.54
C ARG A 149 -0.98 -0.39 5.09
N LEU A 150 -0.32 0.64 4.60
CA LEU A 150 1.07 0.60 4.18
C LEU A 150 1.93 1.39 5.18
N HIS A 151 3.08 0.85 5.54
CA HIS A 151 4.04 1.53 6.41
C HIS A 151 4.58 2.79 5.73
N ILE A 152 4.88 3.81 6.53
CA ILE A 152 5.49 5.04 6.04
C ILE A 152 6.94 4.72 5.61
N LYS A 153 7.29 5.03 4.37
CA LYS A 153 8.67 4.99 3.88
C LYS A 153 9.24 6.40 3.98
N GLU A 154 10.26 6.62 4.82
CA GLU A 154 11.03 7.85 4.77
C GLU A 154 11.70 7.97 3.40
N GLN A 155 11.41 9.04 2.67
CA GLN A 155 12.15 9.33 1.44
C GLN A 155 13.58 9.77 1.83
N PRO A 156 14.62 9.29 1.14
CA PRO A 156 15.97 9.79 1.36
C PRO A 156 15.98 11.30 1.11
N ALA A 157 16.60 12.06 2.02
CA ALA A 157 16.72 13.50 1.90
C ALA A 157 17.28 13.86 0.50
N PRO A 158 16.68 14.82 -0.22
CA PRO A 158 17.18 15.25 -1.52
C PRO A 158 18.64 15.68 -1.41
N VAL A 159 19.51 15.06 -2.21
CA VAL A 159 20.94 15.42 -2.27
C VAL A 159 21.06 16.75 -3.02
N VAL A 160 20.86 17.86 -2.32
CA VAL A 160 21.14 19.20 -2.85
C VAL A 160 22.59 19.55 -2.52
N PRO A 161 23.45 19.81 -3.53
CA PRO A 161 24.80 20.27 -3.28
C PRO A 161 24.82 21.59 -2.50
N ALA A 162 25.71 21.70 -1.51
CA ALA A 162 25.99 22.95 -0.81
C ALA A 162 26.51 24.04 -1.77
N GLU A 163 26.75 25.26 -1.27
CA GLU A 163 27.40 26.30 -2.08
C GLU A 163 28.68 25.79 -2.75
N MET A 164 29.04 26.37 -3.90
CA MET A 164 30.24 25.96 -4.63
C MET A 164 31.47 26.06 -3.71
N PRO A 165 32.20 24.95 -3.49
CA PRO A 165 33.44 24.98 -2.72
C PRO A 165 34.47 25.93 -3.34
N LYS A 166 35.12 26.74 -2.50
CA LYS A 166 36.20 27.64 -2.95
C LYS A 166 37.28 26.85 -3.68
N GLY A 167 37.59 27.25 -4.90
CA GLY A 167 38.62 26.63 -5.75
C GLY A 167 38.10 25.61 -6.78
N LEU A 168 36.87 25.11 -6.65
CA LEU A 168 36.30 24.13 -7.58
C LEU A 168 36.15 24.70 -9.01
N ALA A 169 35.73 25.95 -9.14
CA ALA A 169 35.68 26.63 -10.45
C ALA A 169 37.05 26.66 -11.14
N GLY A 170 38.13 26.90 -10.38
CA GLY A 170 39.49 26.89 -10.90
C GLY A 170 39.93 25.49 -11.36
N GLN A 171 39.55 24.45 -10.62
CA GLN A 171 39.82 23.06 -10.97
C GLN A 171 39.08 22.64 -12.24
N ILE A 172 37.79 23.01 -12.39
CA ILE A 172 37.00 22.74 -13.59
C ILE A 172 37.59 23.44 -14.82
N VAL A 173 37.98 24.71 -14.69
CA VAL A 173 38.64 25.47 -15.77
C VAL A 173 40.01 24.85 -16.12
N SER A 174 40.75 24.36 -15.13
CA SER A 174 42.04 23.68 -15.35
C SER A 174 41.88 22.29 -15.99
N LEU A 175 40.76 21.60 -15.76
CA LEU A 175 40.43 20.32 -16.40
C LEU A 175 39.92 20.52 -17.83
N LEU A 176 39.22 21.63 -18.10
CA LEU A 176 38.71 22.02 -19.42
C LEU A 176 39.75 22.83 -20.22
N ALA A 177 41.03 22.50 -20.07
CA ALA A 177 42.19 23.27 -20.57
C ALA A 177 42.20 23.58 -22.09
N HIS A 178 41.20 23.14 -22.85
CA HIS A 178 40.92 23.64 -24.19
C HIS A 178 39.44 24.06 -24.30
N ASN A 179 39.23 25.35 -24.58
CA ASN A 179 38.02 25.99 -25.13
C ASN A 179 37.01 26.77 -24.27
N ILE A 180 37.17 27.04 -22.97
CA ILE A 180 36.34 28.12 -22.38
C ILE A 180 37.12 28.94 -21.34
N GLY A 181 37.66 30.09 -21.77
CA GLY A 181 38.43 31.03 -20.95
C GLY A 181 37.63 31.86 -19.94
N ASP A 182 36.43 31.43 -19.53
CA ASP A 182 35.57 32.19 -18.63
C ASP A 182 35.36 31.46 -17.29
N LYS A 183 36.11 31.89 -16.27
CA LYS A 183 35.98 31.40 -14.88
C LYS A 183 34.57 31.59 -14.31
N PHE A 184 33.79 32.53 -14.83
CA PHE A 184 32.42 32.75 -14.40
C PHE A 184 31.42 31.77 -15.02
N LEU A 185 31.76 31.09 -16.12
CA LEU A 185 30.85 30.14 -16.75
C LEU A 185 30.66 28.87 -15.90
N ALA A 186 31.74 28.32 -15.35
CA ALA A 186 31.67 27.15 -14.45
C ALA A 186 30.79 27.45 -13.21
N GLN A 187 30.92 28.67 -12.69
CA GLN A 187 30.09 29.15 -11.58
C GLN A 187 28.62 29.31 -11.97
N LYS A 188 28.33 29.86 -13.16
CA LYS A 188 26.96 29.96 -13.70
C LYS A 188 26.32 28.59 -13.92
N ILE A 189 27.05 27.62 -14.49
CA ILE A 189 26.56 26.26 -14.73
C ILE A 189 26.23 25.59 -13.39
N TRP A 190 27.12 25.67 -12.40
CA TRP A 190 26.87 25.13 -11.07
C TRP A 190 25.62 25.74 -10.40
N TYR A 191 25.50 27.07 -10.42
CA TYR A 191 24.33 27.72 -9.83
C TYR A 191 23.04 27.41 -10.60
N ALA A 192 23.09 27.27 -11.92
CA ALA A 192 21.95 26.85 -12.72
C ALA A 192 21.53 25.40 -12.40
N CYS A 193 22.48 24.46 -12.30
CA CYS A 193 22.20 23.09 -11.89
C CYS A 193 21.67 23.01 -10.46
N ARG A 194 22.27 23.75 -9.53
CA ARG A 194 21.82 23.82 -8.12
C ARG A 194 20.43 24.44 -8.01
N ALA A 195 20.14 25.51 -8.76
CA ALA A 195 18.83 26.14 -8.79
C ALA A 195 17.76 25.19 -9.38
N ALA A 196 18.08 24.45 -10.44
CA ALA A 196 17.17 23.44 -10.98
C ALA A 196 16.92 22.30 -9.99
N MET A 197 17.93 21.87 -9.23
CA MET A 197 17.76 20.89 -8.15
C MET A 197 16.91 21.46 -7.00
N LEU A 198 17.09 22.72 -6.61
CA LEU A 198 16.30 23.39 -5.57
C LEU A 198 14.83 23.59 -5.99
N GLN A 199 14.57 24.03 -7.22
CA GLN A 199 13.20 24.12 -7.75
C GLN A 199 12.50 22.75 -7.77
N ARG A 200 13.24 21.67 -8.01
CA ARG A 200 12.68 20.31 -7.94
C ARG A 200 12.29 19.92 -6.50
N VAL A 201 13.01 20.40 -5.50
CA VAL A 201 12.72 20.15 -4.07
C VAL A 201 11.56 21.04 -3.58
N GLU A 202 11.54 22.33 -3.93
CA GLU A 202 10.42 23.23 -3.59
C GLU A 202 9.10 22.77 -4.23
N ASN A 203 9.13 22.26 -5.47
CA ASN A 203 7.98 21.62 -6.11
C ASN A 203 7.60 20.28 -5.47
N ALA A 204 8.51 19.63 -4.73
CA ALA A 204 8.22 18.39 -4.01
C ALA A 204 7.59 18.66 -2.63
N GLU A 205 7.99 19.71 -1.92
CA GLU A 205 7.43 20.09 -0.61
C GLU A 205 6.03 20.72 -0.72
N SER A 206 5.73 21.44 -1.82
CA SER A 206 4.38 21.97 -2.10
C SER A 206 3.35 20.89 -2.47
N ARG A 207 3.74 19.61 -2.55
CA ARG A 207 2.87 18.48 -2.93
C ARG A 207 2.29 17.68 -1.75
N CYS A 208 2.42 18.15 -0.51
CA CYS A 208 1.90 17.46 0.68
C CYS A 208 0.36 17.58 0.90
N GLY A 209 -0.42 17.77 -0.16
CA GLY A 209 -1.87 17.91 -0.03
C GLY A 209 -2.59 17.70 -1.35
N ASN A 210 -2.53 16.48 -1.89
CA ASN A 210 -3.54 15.81 -2.74
C ASN A 210 -2.90 14.59 -3.42
N PRO A 211 -3.61 13.45 -3.59
CA PRO A 211 -3.11 12.32 -4.34
C PRO A 211 -3.24 12.65 -5.83
N LYS A 212 -2.17 13.12 -6.47
CA LYS A 212 -2.15 13.22 -7.93
C LYS A 212 -0.79 12.82 -8.49
N VAL A 213 -0.85 11.70 -9.20
CA VAL A 213 -0.29 11.43 -10.53
C VAL A 213 1.12 11.98 -10.73
N SER A 214 2.07 11.06 -10.95
CA SER A 214 3.44 11.42 -11.32
C SER A 214 3.42 12.40 -12.51
N PRO A 215 4.40 13.33 -12.62
CA PRO A 215 4.46 14.31 -13.71
C PRO A 215 4.40 13.69 -15.12
N ASP A 216 4.64 12.38 -15.22
CA ASP A 216 4.75 11.62 -16.46
C ASP A 216 3.44 10.87 -16.83
N GLY A 217 2.34 11.09 -16.10
CA GLY A 217 1.03 10.47 -16.40
C GLY A 217 0.89 9.00 -16.01
N TRP A 218 1.95 8.38 -15.49
CA TRP A 218 1.97 6.99 -15.05
C TRP A 218 1.31 6.79 -13.69
N ILE A 219 0.41 5.80 -13.64
CA ILE A 219 -0.35 5.36 -12.47
C ILE A 219 0.18 3.99 -12.02
N PRO A 220 0.69 3.85 -10.78
CA PRO A 220 1.10 2.55 -10.26
C PRO A 220 -0.08 1.59 -10.11
N VAL A 221 0.10 0.33 -10.53
CA VAL A 221 -0.88 -0.76 -10.33
C VAL A 221 -1.21 -0.97 -8.85
N SER A 222 -0.24 -0.74 -7.97
CA SER A 222 -0.44 -0.83 -6.52
C SER A 222 -1.24 0.33 -5.91
N GLU A 223 -1.37 1.44 -6.64
CA GLU A 223 -2.13 2.62 -6.21
C GLU A 223 -3.54 2.57 -6.77
N ARG A 224 -3.70 2.26 -8.06
CA ARG A 224 -4.99 2.24 -8.73
C ARG A 224 -4.96 1.37 -9.98
N MET A 225 -6.01 0.57 -10.17
CA MET A 225 -6.27 -0.18 -11.41
C MET A 225 -7.13 0.64 -12.39
N PRO A 226 -7.09 0.37 -13.70
CA PRO A 226 -8.01 1.01 -14.64
C PRO A 226 -9.45 0.61 -14.32
N GLU A 227 -10.34 1.60 -14.28
CA GLU A 227 -11.77 1.41 -14.02
C GLU A 227 -12.50 0.78 -15.22
N GLU A 228 -12.02 1.07 -16.43
CA GLU A 228 -12.61 0.58 -17.68
C GLU A 228 -11.75 -0.53 -18.29
N SER A 229 -12.39 -1.54 -18.89
CA SER A 229 -11.67 -2.48 -19.75
C SER A 229 -11.22 -1.77 -21.03
N GLY A 230 -9.96 -1.92 -21.43
CA GLY A 230 -9.43 -1.17 -22.56
C GLY A 230 -7.96 -1.44 -22.85
N ARG A 231 -7.40 -0.66 -23.78
CA ARG A 231 -5.98 -0.68 -24.14
C ARG A 231 -5.25 0.46 -23.42
N TYR A 232 -4.13 0.13 -22.79
CA TYR A 232 -3.36 1.08 -21.99
C TYR A 232 -1.87 0.99 -22.31
N TRP A 233 -1.19 2.12 -22.16
CA TRP A 233 0.26 2.17 -22.21
C TRP A 233 0.81 1.69 -20.86
N CYS A 234 1.63 0.63 -20.86
CA CYS A 234 2.01 -0.09 -19.65
C CYS A 234 3.53 -0.14 -19.48
N TYR A 235 3.99 -0.04 -18.24
CA TYR A 235 5.38 -0.27 -17.85
C TYR A 235 5.49 -1.68 -17.28
N VAL A 236 6.20 -2.54 -17.99
CA VAL A 236 6.29 -3.97 -17.73
C VAL A 236 7.66 -4.31 -17.16
N GLU A 237 7.65 -5.11 -16.11
CA GLU A 237 8.82 -5.66 -15.46
C GLU A 237 8.88 -7.17 -15.74
N GLU A 238 9.96 -7.64 -16.33
CA GLU A 238 10.17 -9.04 -16.66
C GLU A 238 11.45 -9.55 -16.00
N GLN A 239 11.38 -10.76 -15.43
CA GLN A 239 12.54 -11.46 -14.92
C GLN A 239 12.91 -12.56 -15.93
N ASN A 240 14.09 -12.46 -16.52
CA ASN A 240 14.62 -13.46 -17.45
C ASN A 240 16.00 -13.96 -16.99
N SER A 241 16.62 -14.83 -17.78
CA SER A 241 17.94 -15.42 -17.51
C SER A 241 19.09 -14.39 -17.48
N LEU A 242 18.88 -13.18 -17.99
CA LEU A 242 19.84 -12.08 -17.99
C LEU A 242 19.60 -11.08 -16.83
N GLY A 243 18.59 -11.35 -15.99
CA GLY A 243 18.22 -10.49 -14.87
C GLY A 243 16.86 -9.83 -15.05
N LYS A 244 16.71 -8.65 -14.46
CA LYS A 244 15.45 -7.91 -14.42
C LYS A 244 15.42 -6.86 -15.53
N SER A 245 14.58 -7.09 -16.54
CA SER A 245 14.34 -6.14 -17.64
C SER A 245 13.08 -5.31 -17.39
N HIS A 246 13.07 -4.10 -17.93
CA HIS A 246 11.92 -3.21 -17.88
C HIS A 246 11.67 -2.64 -19.28
N TYR A 247 10.42 -2.65 -19.74
CA TYR A 247 10.03 -2.14 -21.05
C TYR A 247 8.64 -1.54 -21.03
N GLN A 248 8.32 -0.73 -22.02
CA GLN A 248 6.98 -0.15 -22.21
C GLN A 248 6.25 -0.91 -23.31
N TRP A 249 4.96 -1.22 -23.09
CA TRP A 249 4.16 -2.01 -24.02
C TRP A 249 2.68 -1.63 -23.97
N ASN A 250 1.97 -1.82 -25.07
CA ASN A 250 0.51 -1.65 -25.11
C ASN A 250 -0.17 -2.95 -24.65
N CYS A 251 -0.84 -2.90 -23.49
CA CYS A 251 -1.52 -4.06 -22.91
C CYS A 251 -3.03 -3.85 -22.86
N SER A 252 -3.77 -4.94 -22.97
CA SER A 252 -5.22 -4.95 -22.72
C SER A 252 -5.49 -5.22 -21.24
N TRP A 253 -6.42 -4.45 -20.67
CA TRP A 253 -7.01 -4.69 -19.36
C TRP A 253 -8.47 -5.09 -19.56
N ASN A 254 -8.91 -6.17 -18.92
CA ASN A 254 -10.29 -6.67 -19.02
C ASN A 254 -11.08 -6.54 -17.70
N GLY A 255 -10.60 -5.74 -16.75
CA GLY A 255 -11.16 -5.66 -15.39
C GLY A 255 -10.60 -6.71 -14.42
N GLN A 256 -9.90 -7.73 -14.92
CA GLN A 256 -9.38 -8.82 -14.09
C GLN A 256 -7.87 -9.06 -14.27
N ALA A 257 -7.36 -8.97 -15.49
CA ALA A 257 -5.96 -9.23 -15.80
C ALA A 257 -5.45 -8.38 -16.96
N TRP A 258 -4.15 -8.08 -16.91
CA TRP A 258 -3.39 -7.57 -18.04
C TRP A 258 -3.11 -8.71 -19.02
N SER A 259 -3.34 -8.46 -20.30
CA SER A 259 -3.09 -9.44 -21.36
C SER A 259 -2.58 -8.76 -22.64
N ASP A 260 -1.61 -9.40 -23.28
CA ASP A 260 -1.24 -9.15 -24.68
C ASP A 260 -0.54 -10.40 -25.22
N LYS A 261 -0.51 -10.58 -26.55
CA LYS A 261 0.10 -11.77 -27.17
C LYS A 261 1.58 -11.94 -26.85
N ALA A 262 2.28 -10.84 -26.52
CA ALA A 262 3.71 -10.83 -26.20
C ALA A 262 4.00 -10.43 -24.74
N LEU A 263 2.99 -10.37 -23.86
CA LEU A 263 3.21 -9.97 -22.48
C LEU A 263 3.74 -11.15 -21.64
N SER A 264 5.05 -11.16 -21.41
CA SER A 264 5.74 -12.14 -20.57
C SER A 264 6.04 -11.63 -19.15
N GLY A 265 5.99 -10.32 -18.93
CA GLY A 265 6.27 -9.68 -17.66
C GLY A 265 5.04 -9.22 -16.87
N ARG A 266 5.28 -8.62 -15.70
CA ARG A 266 4.27 -8.03 -14.82
C ARG A 266 4.13 -6.53 -15.12
N VAL A 267 2.92 -6.06 -15.36
CA VAL A 267 2.63 -4.62 -15.43
C VAL A 267 2.77 -3.99 -14.04
N THR A 268 3.57 -2.93 -13.93
CA THR A 268 3.83 -2.20 -12.67
C THR A 268 3.18 -0.82 -12.66
N HIS A 269 3.08 -0.17 -13.82
CA HIS A 269 2.45 1.13 -14.01
C HIS A 269 1.67 1.15 -15.32
N TRP A 270 0.63 1.97 -15.41
CA TRP A 270 -0.18 2.15 -16.61
C TRP A 270 -0.56 3.62 -16.82
N MET A 271 -0.94 3.98 -18.04
CA MET A 271 -1.57 5.26 -18.36
C MET A 271 -2.51 5.10 -19.57
N PRO A 272 -3.54 5.96 -19.72
CA PRO A 272 -4.40 5.95 -20.90
C PRO A 272 -3.57 6.24 -22.17
N LEU A 273 -4.01 5.67 -23.29
CA LEU A 273 -3.43 6.00 -24.59
C LEU A 273 -3.74 7.47 -24.94
N PRO A 274 -2.80 8.19 -25.58
CA PRO A 274 -3.10 9.52 -26.10
C PRO A 274 -4.21 9.45 -27.14
N GLU A 275 -4.99 10.53 -27.26
CA GLU A 275 -5.97 10.64 -28.33
C GLU A 275 -5.25 10.54 -29.70
N PRO A 276 -5.82 9.80 -30.66
CA PRO A 276 -5.23 9.72 -31.99
C PRO A 276 -5.15 11.11 -32.63
N PRO A 277 -4.16 11.36 -33.51
CA PRO A 277 -4.09 12.62 -34.25
C PRO A 277 -5.41 12.84 -35.00
N GLN A 278 -6.04 13.99 -34.80
CA GLN A 278 -7.20 14.38 -35.59
C GLN A 278 -6.71 14.79 -36.97
N GLU A 279 -7.22 14.16 -38.03
CA GLU A 279 -6.98 14.63 -39.39
C GLU A 279 -7.60 16.02 -39.52
N GLU A 280 -6.76 17.04 -39.72
CA GLU A 280 -7.23 18.36 -40.16
C GLU A 280 -7.90 18.18 -41.53
N LYS A 281 -9.23 18.35 -41.55
CA LYS A 281 -10.02 18.39 -42.79
C LYS A 281 -9.81 19.69 -43.54
#